data_AF-A0A7S0AC10-F1
#
_entry.id   AF-A0A7S0AC10-F1
#
_cell.length_a   1.000
_cell.length_b   1.000
_cell.length_c   1.000
_cell.angle_alpha   90.00
_cell.angle_beta   90.00
_cell.angle_gamma   90.00
#
_symmetry.space_group_name_H-M   'P 1'
#
loop_
_entity.id
_entity.type
_entity.pdbx_description
1 polymer ?
#
loop_
_entity_poly.entity_id
_entity_poly.type
_entity_poly.pdbx_seq_one_letter_code
_entity_poly.pdbx_strand_id
1 'polypeptide(L)'
;AGEVWILLQIAVPMMLRMYMLCACDRLTVAVVGHYDATPDHIAGALLGKMYSNITGLSVGVGIALGISTLASQNHGRGADHENGLVLWQCARAMAGAFIFSTVAAISSKPLLAALGQPEGVLTPCQLFSSLQVLGLPAAWLS
;
A
#
# COMPACT_ATOMS: atom_id res chain seq x y z
N ALA A 1 -15.08 -31.43 3.86
CA ALA A 1 -14.89 -31.33 2.39
C ALA A 1 -15.42 -30.00 1.83
N GLY A 2 -16.63 -29.56 2.21
CA GLY A 2 -17.21 -28.29 1.71
C GLY A 2 -16.46 -27.02 2.13
N GLU A 3 -15.98 -26.93 3.37
CA GLU A 3 -15.22 -25.76 3.85
C GLU A 3 -13.90 -25.55 3.10
N VAL A 4 -13.20 -26.63 2.77
CA VAL A 4 -11.97 -26.59 1.96
C VAL A 4 -12.27 -26.04 0.57
N TRP A 5 -13.41 -26.41 -0.03
CA TRP A 5 -13.81 -25.91 -1.35
C TRP A 5 -14.12 -24.41 -1.32
N ILE A 6 -14.83 -23.94 -0.29
CA ILE A 6 -15.13 -22.51 -0.10
C ILE A 6 -13.84 -21.71 0.11
N LEU A 7 -12.93 -22.20 0.97
CA LEU A 7 -11.63 -21.59 1.18
C LEU A 7 -10.83 -21.52 -0.12
N LEU A 8 -10.86 -22.58 -0.95
CA LEU A 8 -10.14 -22.62 -2.21
C LEU A 8 -10.75 -21.66 -3.25
N GLN A 9 -12.09 -21.53 -3.29
CA GLN A 9 -12.78 -20.56 -4.15
C GLN A 9 -12.43 -19.10 -3.81
N ILE A 10 -12.09 -18.79 -2.55
CA ILE A 10 -11.69 -17.45 -2.13
C ILE A 10 -10.16 -17.26 -2.23
N ALA A 11 -9.39 -18.29 -1.91
CA ALA A 11 -7.93 -18.22 -1.93
C ALA A 11 -7.37 -18.07 -3.34
N VAL A 12 -7.93 -18.78 -4.33
CA VAL A 12 -7.49 -18.71 -5.73
C VAL A 12 -7.55 -17.28 -6.31
N PRO A 13 -8.68 -16.56 -6.25
CA PRO A 13 -8.74 -15.19 -6.76
C PRO A 13 -7.85 -14.23 -5.95
N MET A 14 -7.72 -14.45 -4.64
CA MET A 14 -6.87 -13.63 -3.78
C MET A 14 -5.37 -13.80 -4.14
N MET A 15 -4.93 -15.04 -4.36
CA MET A 15 -3.56 -15.32 -4.81
C MET A 15 -3.30 -14.75 -6.20
N LEU A 16 -4.23 -14.94 -7.15
CA LEU A 16 -4.10 -14.40 -8.51
C LEU A 16 -3.98 -12.87 -8.48
N ARG A 17 -4.79 -12.19 -7.67
CA ARG A 17 -4.71 -10.74 -7.45
C ARG A 17 -3.33 -10.33 -6.95
N MET A 18 -2.79 -11.04 -5.95
CA MET A 18 -1.48 -10.74 -5.38
C MET A 18 -0.36 -10.92 -6.42
N TYR A 19 -0.41 -12.00 -7.21
CA TYR A 19 0.57 -12.22 -8.29
C TYR A 19 0.51 -11.15 -9.37
N MET A 20 -0.70 -10.75 -9.79
CA MET A 20 -0.90 -9.66 -10.75
C MET A 20 -0.34 -8.34 -10.21
N LEU A 21 -0.60 -8.01 -8.95
CA LEU A 21 -0.08 -6.81 -8.31
C LEU A 21 1.45 -6.82 -8.30
N CYS A 22 2.07 -7.92 -7.86
CA CYS A 22 3.52 -8.08 -7.88
C CYS A 22 4.12 -8.06 -9.29
N ALA A 23 3.41 -8.57 -10.31
CA ALA A 23 3.88 -8.54 -11.69
C ALA A 23 3.89 -7.10 -12.23
N CYS A 24 2.79 -6.34 -12.06
CA CYS A 24 2.73 -4.92 -12.42
C CYS A 24 3.82 -4.13 -11.71
N ASP A 25 4.02 -4.43 -10.43
CA ASP A 25 5.05 -3.84 -9.59
C ASP A 25 6.47 -4.03 -10.19
N ARG A 26 6.80 -5.25 -10.61
CA ARG A 26 8.08 -5.58 -11.24
C ARG A 26 8.22 -4.97 -12.62
N LEU A 27 7.14 -4.96 -13.41
CA LEU A 27 7.14 -4.36 -14.74
C LEU A 27 7.40 -2.85 -14.68
N THR A 28 6.80 -2.12 -13.74
CA THR A 28 7.06 -0.68 -13.56
C THR A 28 8.54 -0.41 -13.31
N VAL A 29 9.19 -1.20 -12.45
CA VAL A 29 10.62 -1.05 -12.15
C VAL A 29 11.49 -1.45 -13.35
N ALA A 30 11.11 -2.52 -14.07
CA ALA A 30 11.81 -2.95 -15.27
C ALA A 30 11.75 -1.90 -16.39
N VAL A 31 10.61 -1.24 -16.57
CA VAL A 31 10.44 -0.13 -17.54
C VAL A 31 11.30 1.07 -17.13
N VAL A 32 11.30 1.45 -15.84
CA VAL A 32 12.18 2.52 -15.34
C VAL A 32 13.65 2.22 -15.63
N GLY A 33 14.10 0.97 -15.38
CA GLY A 33 15.48 0.56 -15.67
C GLY A 33 15.81 0.47 -17.16
N HIS A 34 14.82 0.33 -18.04
CA HIS A 34 15.03 0.37 -19.49
C HIS A 34 15.17 1.79 -20.04
N TYR A 35 14.39 2.75 -19.52
CA TYR A 35 14.42 4.15 -19.95
C TYR A 35 15.57 4.95 -19.32
N ASP A 36 16.03 4.55 -18.13
CA ASP A 36 17.15 5.19 -17.45
C ASP A 36 18.05 4.14 -16.80
N ALA A 37 19.13 3.80 -17.52
CA ALA A 37 20.09 2.78 -17.10
C ALA A 37 21.05 3.26 -15.99
N THR A 38 20.88 4.48 -15.49
CA THR A 38 21.70 5.01 -14.40
C THR A 38 21.40 4.22 -13.12
N PRO A 39 22.40 3.54 -12.52
CA PRO A 39 22.17 2.66 -11.38
C PRO A 39 21.54 3.41 -10.18
N ASP A 40 21.84 4.69 -10.02
CA ASP A 40 21.31 5.54 -8.96
C ASP A 40 19.80 5.80 -9.11
N HIS A 41 19.31 5.98 -10.34
CA HIS A 41 17.88 6.21 -10.59
C HIS A 41 17.05 4.95 -10.36
N ILE A 42 17.59 3.79 -10.76
CA ILE A 42 16.98 2.48 -10.49
C ILE A 42 16.94 2.24 -8.97
N ALA A 43 18.06 2.43 -8.28
CA ALA A 43 18.13 2.27 -6.82
C ALA A 43 17.16 3.23 -6.10
N GLY A 44 17.09 4.48 -6.55
CA GLY A 44 16.14 5.47 -6.03
C GLY A 44 14.68 5.07 -6.25
N ALA A 45 14.33 4.54 -7.42
CA ALA A 45 12.97 4.07 -7.71
C ALA A 45 12.58 2.85 -6.84
N LEU A 46 13.47 1.85 -6.70
CA LEU A 46 13.22 0.70 -5.81
C LEU A 46 13.06 1.13 -4.36
N LEU A 47 13.88 2.07 -3.92
CA LEU A 47 13.84 2.57 -2.56
C LEU A 47 12.57 3.38 -2.28
N GLY A 48 12.21 4.33 -3.14
CA GLY A 48 10.99 5.12 -3.01
C GLY A 48 9.75 4.24 -2.99
N LYS A 49 9.79 3.14 -3.75
CA LYS A 49 8.78 2.11 -3.75
C LYS A 49 8.68 1.34 -2.43
N MET A 50 9.79 0.84 -1.90
CA MET A 50 9.81 0.17 -0.60
C MET A 50 9.31 1.12 0.50
N TYR A 51 9.75 2.38 0.44
CA TYR A 51 9.33 3.42 1.37
C TYR A 51 7.82 3.67 1.31
N SER A 52 7.23 3.83 0.14
CA SER A 52 5.79 3.99 -0.05
C SER A 52 4.98 2.75 0.33
N ASN A 53 5.51 1.54 0.13
CA ASN A 53 4.86 0.32 0.60
C ASN A 53 4.78 0.26 2.13
N ILE A 54 5.85 0.67 2.83
CA ILE A 54 5.89 0.65 4.30
C ILE A 54 5.00 1.77 4.86
N THR A 55 5.15 2.99 4.35
CA THR A 55 4.49 4.19 4.92
C THR A 55 3.05 4.37 4.46
N GLY A 56 2.65 3.78 3.34
CA GLY A 56 1.31 3.91 2.75
C GLY A 56 0.57 2.59 2.66
N LEU A 57 1.01 1.70 1.77
CA LEU A 57 0.26 0.48 1.43
C LEU A 57 -0.01 -0.40 2.66
N SER A 58 1.03 -0.67 3.44
CA SER A 58 0.94 -1.54 4.64
C SER A 58 0.01 -0.96 5.70
N VAL A 59 0.01 0.36 5.88
CA VAL A 59 -0.86 1.05 6.84
C VAL A 59 -2.32 0.88 6.44
N GLY A 60 -2.66 1.15 5.17
CA GLY A 60 -4.04 1.01 4.70
C GLY A 60 -4.54 -0.44 4.69
N VAL A 61 -3.68 -1.40 4.33
CA VAL A 61 -4.00 -2.83 4.43
C VAL A 61 -4.26 -3.23 5.89
N GLY A 62 -3.45 -2.75 6.84
CA GLY A 62 -3.66 -2.99 8.26
C GLY A 62 -5.01 -2.46 8.77
N ILE A 63 -5.39 -1.25 8.33
CA ILE A 63 -6.70 -0.67 8.64
C ILE A 63 -7.84 -1.53 8.05
N ALA A 64 -7.73 -1.94 6.78
CA ALA A 64 -8.73 -2.76 6.12
C ALA A 64 -8.93 -4.13 6.80
N LEU A 65 -7.83 -4.77 7.23
CA LEU A 65 -7.89 -6.02 8.00
C LEU A 65 -8.61 -5.83 9.34
N GLY A 66 -8.39 -4.70 10.01
CA GLY A 66 -9.10 -4.32 11.23
C GLY A 66 -10.62 -4.26 11.06
N ILE A 67 -11.12 -3.77 9.91
CA ILE A 67 -12.56 -3.69 9.61
C ILE A 67 -13.20 -5.06 9.63
N SER A 68 -12.59 -6.04 8.96
CA SER A 68 -13.16 -7.40 8.87
C SER A 68 -13.35 -8.01 10.26
N THR A 69 -12.42 -7.72 11.18
CA THR A 69 -12.52 -8.15 12.57
C THR A 69 -13.68 -7.44 13.29
N LEU A 70 -13.77 -6.11 13.19
CA LEU A 70 -14.85 -5.35 13.83
C LEU A 70 -16.24 -5.72 13.29
N ALA A 71 -16.37 -5.92 11.99
CA ALA A 71 -17.61 -6.36 11.36
C ALA A 71 -18.03 -7.77 11.85
N SER A 72 -17.07 -8.69 11.97
CA SER A 72 -17.35 -10.03 12.53
C SER A 72 -17.81 -9.97 13.99
N GLN A 73 -17.26 -9.06 14.79
CA GLN A 73 -17.65 -8.86 16.18
C GLN A 73 -19.06 -8.25 16.29
N ASN A 74 -19.40 -7.28 15.45
CA ASN A 74 -20.76 -6.71 15.39
C ASN A 74 -21.79 -7.75 15.00
N HIS A 75 -21.47 -8.59 14.02
CA HIS A 75 -22.33 -9.70 13.60
C HIS A 75 -22.57 -10.70 14.74
N GLY A 76 -21.51 -11.09 15.46
CA GLY A 76 -21.62 -11.98 16.62
C GLY A 76 -22.48 -11.44 17.77
N ARG A 77 -22.67 -10.12 17.84
CA ARG A 77 -23.52 -9.44 18.85
C ARG A 77 -24.93 -9.13 18.34
N GLY A 78 -25.26 -9.50 17.10
CA GLY A 78 -26.55 -9.19 16.47
C GLY A 78 -26.72 -7.70 16.11
N ALA A 79 -25.63 -6.94 16.07
CA ALA A 79 -25.62 -5.49 15.88
C ALA A 79 -25.21 -5.10 14.44
N ASP A 80 -25.68 -5.84 13.43
CA ASP A 80 -25.32 -5.63 12.02
C ASP A 80 -25.67 -4.23 11.50
N HIS A 81 -26.66 -3.57 12.11
CA HIS A 81 -27.05 -2.20 11.78
C HIS A 81 -25.93 -1.17 12.07
N GLU A 82 -24.98 -1.49 12.94
CA GLU A 82 -23.84 -0.64 13.27
C GLU A 82 -22.67 -0.77 12.27
N ASN A 83 -22.74 -1.72 11.33
CA ASN A 83 -21.69 -1.91 10.33
C ASN A 83 -21.47 -0.67 9.44
N GLY A 84 -22.54 0.12 9.20
CA GLY A 84 -22.42 1.40 8.52
C GLY A 84 -21.56 2.43 9.27
N LEU A 85 -21.61 2.41 10.61
CA LEU A 85 -20.80 3.29 11.45
C LEU A 85 -19.32 2.86 11.41
N VAL A 86 -19.05 1.55 11.44
CA VAL A 86 -17.69 0.99 11.33
C VAL A 86 -17.06 1.36 9.98
N LEU A 87 -17.82 1.30 8.88
CA LEU A 87 -17.35 1.73 7.56
C LEU A 87 -16.96 3.22 7.55
N TRP A 88 -17.79 4.09 8.13
CA TRP A 88 -17.48 5.52 8.25
C TRP A 88 -16.24 5.80 9.11
N GLN A 89 -16.08 5.09 10.23
CA GLN A 89 -14.89 5.19 11.07
C GLN A 89 -13.64 4.78 10.29
N CYS A 90 -13.74 3.73 9.47
CA CYS A 90 -12.60 3.31 8.68
C CYS A 90 -12.28 4.22 7.49
N ALA A 91 -13.29 4.80 6.84
CA ALA A 91 -13.07 5.85 5.86
C ALA A 91 -12.30 7.04 6.48
N ARG A 92 -12.64 7.42 7.72
CA ARG A 92 -11.90 8.46 8.47
C ARG A 92 -10.48 8.04 8.80
N ALA A 93 -10.27 6.79 9.24
CA ALA A 93 -8.94 6.25 9.53
C ALA A 93 -8.06 6.21 8.27
N MET A 94 -8.61 5.77 7.14
CA MET A 94 -7.94 5.78 5.83
C MET A 94 -7.60 7.19 5.37
N ALA A 95 -8.49 8.17 5.56
CA ALA A 95 -8.17 9.57 5.26
C ALA A 95 -6.99 10.09 6.10
N GLY A 96 -6.94 9.74 7.39
CA GLY A 96 -5.80 10.05 8.26
C GLY A 96 -4.50 9.37 7.79
N ALA A 97 -4.57 8.09 7.41
CA ALA A 97 -3.44 7.34 6.86
C ALA A 97 -2.95 7.93 5.53
N PHE A 98 -3.85 8.46 4.69
CA PHE A 98 -3.49 9.13 3.44
C PHE A 98 -2.69 10.40 3.69
N ILE A 99 -3.14 11.23 4.65
CA ILE A 99 -2.42 12.44 5.04
C ILE A 99 -1.03 12.07 5.58
N PHE A 100 -0.95 11.07 6.47
CA PHE A 100 0.31 10.56 6.99
C PHE A 100 1.25 10.11 5.86
N SER A 101 0.78 9.28 4.94
CA SER A 101 1.59 8.77 3.84
C SER A 101 2.04 9.88 2.88
N THR A 102 1.19 10.88 2.63
CA THR A 102 1.54 12.05 1.82
C THR A 102 2.66 12.88 2.47
N VAL A 103 2.54 13.16 3.78
CA VAL A 103 3.58 13.87 4.54
C VAL A 103 4.88 13.08 4.56
N ALA A 104 4.80 11.76 4.75
CA ALA A 104 5.95 10.86 4.71
C ALA A 104 6.61 10.86 3.33
N ALA A 105 5.85 10.84 2.24
CA ALA A 105 6.39 10.88 0.87
C ALA A 105 7.09 12.20 0.55
N ILE A 106 6.53 13.34 0.94
CA ILE A 106 7.14 14.66 0.74
C ILE A 106 8.41 14.81 1.59
N SER A 107 8.40 14.27 2.80
CA SER A 107 9.52 14.31 3.75
C SER A 107 10.55 13.18 3.55
N SER A 108 10.41 12.35 2.50
CA SER A 108 11.30 11.21 2.25
C SER A 108 12.76 11.65 2.03
N LYS A 109 12.99 12.70 1.24
CA LYS A 109 14.34 13.21 0.95
C LYS A 109 15.16 13.55 2.21
N PRO A 110 14.70 14.43 3.12
CA PRO A 110 15.46 14.74 4.33
C PRO A 110 15.56 13.55 5.30
N LEU A 111 14.54 12.68 5.35
CA LEU A 111 14.57 11.48 6.19
C LEU A 111 15.65 10.50 5.73
N LEU A 112 15.71 10.23 4.43
CA LEU A 112 16.68 9.31 3.83
C LEU A 112 18.10 9.92 3.81
N ALA A 113 18.23 11.24 3.69
CA ALA A 113 19.49 11.94 3.88
C ALA A 113 20.03 11.74 5.30
N ALA A 114 19.16 11.84 6.32
CA ALA A 114 19.53 11.57 7.71
C ALA A 114 19.94 10.11 7.97
N LEU A 115 19.40 9.17 7.18
CA LEU A 115 19.79 7.75 7.20
C LEU A 115 21.10 7.46 6.45
N GLY A 116 21.74 8.48 5.86
CA GLY A 116 23.05 8.36 5.21
C GLY A 116 22.99 7.82 3.77
N GLN A 117 21.85 7.95 3.08
CA GLN A 117 21.78 7.53 1.67
C GLN A 117 22.48 8.50 0.71
N PRO A 118 23.05 7.98 -0.39
CA PRO A 118 23.77 8.81 -1.37
C PRO A 118 22.85 9.83 -2.03
N GLU A 119 23.35 11.05 -2.26
CA GLU A 119 22.50 12.15 -2.75
C GLU A 119 21.86 11.88 -4.11
N GLY A 120 22.52 11.08 -4.96
CA GLY A 120 22.03 10.67 -6.27
C GLY A 120 20.72 9.86 -6.22
N VAL A 121 20.47 9.11 -5.14
CA VAL A 121 19.25 8.28 -5.02
C VAL A 121 18.09 8.99 -4.31
N LEU A 122 18.35 10.09 -3.62
CA LEU A 122 17.35 10.78 -2.79
C LEU A 122 16.25 11.46 -3.61
N THR A 123 16.65 12.20 -4.65
CA THR A 123 15.73 12.91 -5.55
C THR A 123 14.82 11.95 -6.34
N PRO A 124 15.33 10.90 -7.01
CA PRO A 124 14.48 9.93 -7.70
C PRO A 124 13.55 9.17 -6.74
N CYS A 125 14.02 8.85 -5.52
CA CYS A 125 13.19 8.24 -4.49
C CYS A 125 11.98 9.10 -4.12
N GLN A 126 12.21 10.38 -3.82
CA GLN A 126 11.13 11.30 -3.44
C GLN A 126 10.09 11.48 -4.54
N LEU A 127 10.55 11.58 -5.79
CA LEU A 127 9.67 11.75 -6.95
C LEU A 127 8.81 10.49 -7.15
N PHE A 128 9.44 9.31 -7.08
CA PHE A 128 8.72 8.03 -7.18
C PHE A 128 7.70 7.85 -6.04
N SER A 129 8.09 8.14 -4.79
CA SER A 129 7.19 7.98 -3.64
C SER A 129 6.01 8.95 -3.67
N SER A 130 6.23 10.17 -4.15
CA SER A 130 5.18 11.20 -4.26
C SER A 130 4.15 10.86 -5.34
N LEU A 131 4.60 10.30 -6.47
CA LEU A 131 3.70 9.80 -7.51
C LEU A 131 2.92 8.57 -7.02
N GLN A 132 3.58 7.65 -6.32
CA GLN A 132 2.94 6.43 -5.84
C GLN A 132 1.86 6.70 -4.78
N VAL A 133 2.00 7.76 -3.98
CA VAL A 133 0.99 8.19 -2.99
C VAL A 133 -0.38 8.43 -3.64
N LEU A 134 -0.43 8.96 -4.87
CA LEU A 134 -1.69 9.24 -5.57
C LEU A 134 -2.50 7.97 -5.87
N GLY A 135 -1.84 6.81 -5.99
CA GLY A 135 -2.49 5.52 -6.23
C GLY A 135 -2.99 4.82 -4.97
N LEU A 136 -2.59 5.28 -3.77
CA LEU A 136 -2.93 4.62 -2.50
C LEU A 136 -4.44 4.55 -2.21
N PRO A 137 -5.24 5.61 -2.42
CA PRO A 137 -6.68 5.54 -2.14
C PRO A 137 -7.38 4.48 -2.99
N ALA A 138 -6.99 4.37 -4.26
CA ALA A 138 -7.52 3.34 -5.16
C ALA A 138 -7.10 1.93 -4.73
N ALA A 139 -5.85 1.76 -4.29
CA ALA A 139 -5.35 0.47 -3.82
C ALA A 139 -6.07 0.00 -2.54
N TRP A 140 -6.40 0.91 -1.63
CA TRP A 140 -7.06 0.60 -0.37
C TRP A 140 -8.55 0.25 -0.51
N LEU A 141 -9.22 0.78 -1.53
CA LEU A 141 -10.63 0.53 -1.81
C LEU A 141 -10.85 -0.73 -2.69
N SER A 142 -9.78 -1.28 -3.28
CA SER A 142 -9.81 -2.49 -4.12
C SER A 142 -9.71 -3.78 -3.32
#